data_AF-A0A5Q4F071-F1
#
_entry.id   AF-A0A5Q4F071-F1
#
_cell.length_a   1.000
_cell.length_b   1.000
_cell.length_c   1.000
_cell.angle_alpha   90.00
_cell.angle_beta   90.00
_cell.angle_gamma   90.00
#
_symmetry.space_group_name_H-M   'P 1'
#
loop_
_entity.id
_entity.type
_entity.pdbx_description
1 polymer ?
#
loop_
_entity_poly.entity_id
_entity_poly.type
_entity_poly.pdbx_seq_one_letter_code
_entity_poly.pdbx_strand_id
1 'polypeptide(L)'
;MRSALALVAVVSIGACASAPPLPRSGELPQVSELLDGSALLGESVAAQSLPAIDTRALTPEMREFVSHSVAGVSSAEGRLQRLLWEMRRNGLLTLQYQSTTTGTATETFETRIGNCLSFTNLFVALARDAGLEVSYQQVDIPPVWSSGGELLMLNQHVNVRVHRTTRQRASAHDHVVDFNAPQYAGNYPQRPVDDAVVDALFHNNLAVDALLEDDPHTAFLHFRRALLIDPRSTPAWTNLGVLYQRNGLDTHAEAAFHQALLHDPGHKVAMSNLARLYDRLGHGDLATAYRERIRRHQLQNPYYHFFLAEQAVAQADLDSALRAVERAIRLREEEHQFHFLRAQTLEALGQREAARASLLRAQEHATFTAIRKEYQRKLETLD
;
A
#
# COMPACT_ATOMS: atom_id res chain seq x y z
N MET A 1 27.71 -19.45 64.20
CA MET A 1 27.51 -17.99 64.14
C MET A 1 27.37 -17.61 62.68
N ARG A 2 26.29 -16.90 62.35
CA ARG A 2 25.75 -16.71 60.99
C ARG A 2 26.55 -15.67 60.20
N SER A 3 27.01 -16.02 59.01
CA SER A 3 27.59 -15.09 58.03
C SER A 3 26.46 -14.35 57.32
N ALA A 4 26.45 -13.03 57.41
CA ALA A 4 25.52 -12.15 56.72
C ALA A 4 25.96 -11.97 55.25
N LEU A 5 25.15 -12.46 54.32
CA LEU A 5 25.26 -12.09 52.89
C LEU A 5 24.50 -10.77 52.69
N ALA A 6 25.22 -9.71 52.31
CA ALA A 6 24.63 -8.46 51.89
C ALA A 6 23.99 -8.62 50.49
N LEU A 7 22.67 -8.48 50.41
CA LEU A 7 21.92 -8.49 49.16
C LEU A 7 22.06 -7.12 48.50
N VAL A 8 22.88 -7.01 47.44
CA VAL A 8 22.92 -5.81 46.60
C VAL A 8 21.69 -5.83 45.68
N ALA A 9 20.71 -4.99 46.00
CA ALA A 9 19.57 -4.74 45.12
C ALA A 9 20.06 -3.90 43.92
N VAL A 10 20.22 -4.54 42.77
CA VAL A 10 20.38 -3.85 41.48
C VAL A 10 19.02 -3.26 41.12
N VAL A 11 18.83 -1.97 41.37
CA VAL A 11 17.69 -1.21 40.84
C VAL A 11 17.94 -1.01 39.34
N SER A 12 17.32 -1.86 38.54
CA SER A 12 17.20 -1.67 37.09
C SER A 12 16.26 -0.50 36.83
N ILE A 13 16.82 0.70 36.64
CA ILE A 13 16.09 1.84 36.08
C ILE A 13 15.88 1.50 34.60
N GLY A 14 14.70 0.94 34.31
CA GLY A 14 14.20 0.86 32.95
C GLY A 14 14.00 2.27 32.43
N ALA A 15 14.90 2.72 31.55
CA ALA A 15 14.64 3.87 30.71
C ALA A 15 13.51 3.49 29.76
N CYS A 16 12.26 3.69 30.19
CA CYS A 16 11.16 3.86 29.26
C CYS A 16 11.56 5.00 28.34
N ALA A 17 11.92 4.68 27.09
CA ALA A 17 12.12 5.66 26.04
C ALA A 17 10.77 6.33 25.78
N SER A 18 10.41 7.31 26.60
CA SER A 18 9.32 8.23 26.31
C SER A 18 9.64 8.89 24.98
N ALA A 19 8.71 8.78 24.04
CA ALA A 19 8.75 9.55 22.82
C ALA A 19 9.03 11.03 23.18
N PRO A 20 9.79 11.78 22.37
CA PRO A 20 9.84 13.22 22.56
C PRO A 20 8.40 13.73 22.60
N PRO A 21 8.08 14.67 23.51
CA PRO A 21 6.73 15.18 23.61
C PRO A 21 6.32 15.69 22.23
N LEU A 22 5.15 15.23 21.76
CA LEU A 22 4.45 15.93 20.69
C LEU A 22 4.39 17.43 21.08
N PRO A 23 4.47 18.36 20.12
CA PRO A 23 4.33 19.78 20.41
C PRO A 23 3.12 19.99 21.32
N ARG A 24 3.22 20.94 22.26
CA ARG A 24 2.16 21.20 23.24
C ARG A 24 0.85 21.39 22.48
N SER A 25 -0.18 20.63 22.88
CA SER A 25 -1.46 20.44 22.18
C SER A 25 -2.37 21.69 22.10
N GLY A 26 -1.79 22.89 22.01
CA GLY A 26 -2.49 24.17 21.84
C GLY A 26 -1.85 25.13 20.82
N GLU A 27 -0.78 24.73 20.12
CA GLU A 27 -0.11 25.58 19.10
C GLU A 27 -0.42 25.18 17.65
N LEU A 28 -1.01 23.99 17.43
CA LEU A 28 -1.32 23.47 16.09
C LEU A 28 -2.81 23.68 15.73
N PRO A 29 -3.12 23.98 14.45
CA PRO A 29 -4.50 24.05 13.98
C PRO A 29 -5.28 22.77 14.27
N GLN A 30 -6.54 22.92 14.68
CA GLN A 30 -7.47 21.81 14.87
C GLN A 30 -7.90 21.22 13.52
N VAL A 31 -8.43 19.99 13.54
CA VAL A 31 -8.96 19.31 12.34
C VAL A 31 -9.99 20.16 11.59
N SER A 32 -10.84 20.90 12.30
CA SER A 32 -11.80 21.81 11.67
C SER A 32 -11.11 22.92 10.88
N GLU A 33 -10.02 23.48 11.40
CA GLU A 33 -9.24 24.54 10.74
C GLU A 33 -8.45 23.98 9.54
N LEU A 34 -7.92 22.76 9.65
CA LEU A 34 -7.28 22.04 8.54
C LEU A 34 -8.23 21.68 7.40
N LEU A 35 -9.53 21.60 7.66
CA LEU A 35 -10.53 21.21 6.66
C LEU A 35 -11.47 22.34 6.30
N ASP A 36 -11.27 23.55 6.81
CA ASP A 36 -12.14 24.70 6.52
C ASP A 36 -11.83 25.31 5.14
N GLY A 37 -10.55 25.44 4.81
CA GLY A 37 -10.07 26.02 3.55
C GLY A 37 -9.59 27.46 3.67
N SER A 38 -10.00 28.21 4.70
CA SER A 38 -9.64 29.63 4.88
C SER A 38 -8.14 29.89 4.85
N ALA A 39 -7.33 29.04 5.49
CA ALA A 39 -5.88 29.23 5.54
C ALA A 39 -5.20 29.15 4.17
N LEU A 40 -5.73 28.34 3.25
CA LEU A 40 -5.13 28.07 1.94
C LEU A 40 -5.81 28.87 0.82
N LEU A 41 -7.13 28.99 0.86
CA LEU A 41 -7.96 29.56 -0.19
C LEU A 41 -8.46 30.97 0.13
N GLY A 42 -8.23 31.46 1.36
CA GLY A 42 -8.70 32.77 1.82
C GLY A 42 -10.17 32.79 2.27
N GLU A 43 -10.91 31.69 2.07
CA GLU A 43 -12.31 31.55 2.46
C GLU A 43 -12.64 30.13 2.94
N SER A 44 -13.69 30.02 3.76
CA SER A 44 -14.25 28.74 4.18
C SER A 44 -14.99 28.09 3.02
N VAL A 45 -14.65 26.85 2.69
CA VAL A 45 -15.36 26.06 1.69
C VAL A 45 -16.53 25.33 2.36
N ALA A 46 -17.73 25.42 1.81
CA ALA A 46 -18.87 24.67 2.34
C ALA A 46 -18.79 23.17 1.97
N ALA A 47 -19.24 22.26 2.82
CA ALA A 47 -19.16 20.82 2.52
C ALA A 47 -19.98 20.43 1.26
N GLN A 48 -21.08 21.13 1.01
CA GLN A 48 -21.94 20.92 -0.16
C GLN A 48 -21.34 21.41 -1.48
N SER A 49 -20.30 22.25 -1.46
CA SER A 49 -19.62 22.70 -2.67
C SER A 49 -18.45 21.80 -3.06
N LEU A 50 -18.21 20.71 -2.32
CA LEU A 50 -17.14 19.77 -2.63
C LEU A 50 -17.52 18.89 -3.84
N PRO A 51 -16.52 18.50 -4.66
CA PRO A 51 -16.73 17.61 -5.79
C PRO A 51 -17.45 16.33 -5.37
N ALA A 52 -18.59 16.05 -6.01
CA ALA A 52 -19.33 14.80 -5.86
C ALA A 52 -19.24 14.02 -7.18
N ILE A 53 -18.49 12.92 -7.16
CA ILE A 53 -18.23 12.09 -8.34
C ILE A 53 -18.76 10.69 -8.07
N ASP A 54 -19.62 10.19 -8.94
CA ASP A 54 -19.94 8.75 -8.97
C ASP A 54 -18.86 8.02 -9.75
N THR A 55 -17.90 7.46 -9.01
CA THR A 55 -16.70 6.82 -9.56
C THR A 55 -17.01 5.56 -10.39
N ARG A 56 -18.22 5.00 -10.25
CA ARG A 56 -18.66 3.73 -10.85
C ARG A 56 -19.91 3.89 -11.71
N ALA A 57 -20.25 5.11 -12.11
CA ALA A 57 -21.38 5.36 -13.01
C ALA A 57 -21.26 4.57 -14.32
N LEU A 58 -22.39 4.10 -14.83
CA LEU A 58 -22.50 3.40 -16.11
C LEU A 58 -23.38 4.19 -17.07
N THR A 59 -22.87 4.46 -18.27
CA THR A 59 -23.65 5.02 -19.36
C THR A 59 -24.59 3.95 -19.98
N PRO A 60 -25.60 4.35 -20.78
CA PRO A 60 -26.42 3.41 -21.52
C PRO A 60 -25.61 2.45 -22.39
N GLU A 61 -24.55 2.93 -23.05
CA GLU A 61 -23.68 2.12 -23.91
C GLU A 61 -22.92 1.07 -23.10
N MET A 62 -22.46 1.41 -21.89
CA MET A 62 -21.79 0.46 -21.00
C MET A 62 -22.75 -0.63 -20.51
N ARG A 63 -23.99 -0.27 -20.17
CA ARG A 63 -25.02 -1.25 -19.77
C ARG A 63 -25.41 -2.15 -20.94
N GLU A 64 -25.51 -1.58 -22.14
CA GLU A 64 -25.73 -2.34 -23.36
C GLU A 64 -24.59 -3.33 -23.60
N PHE A 65 -23.33 -2.88 -23.48
CA PHE A 65 -22.14 -3.72 -23.55
C PHE A 65 -22.22 -4.90 -22.57
N VAL A 66 -22.56 -4.65 -21.30
CA VAL A 66 -22.70 -5.70 -20.28
C VAL A 66 -23.82 -6.67 -20.65
N SER A 67 -25.01 -6.15 -20.98
CA SER A 67 -26.18 -6.98 -21.31
C SER A 67 -25.92 -7.93 -22.48
N HIS A 68 -25.24 -7.46 -23.53
CA HIS A 68 -24.82 -8.28 -24.66
C HIS A 68 -23.76 -9.30 -24.27
N SER A 69 -22.78 -8.88 -23.46
CA SER A 69 -21.67 -9.74 -23.03
C SER A 69 -22.16 -10.99 -22.29
N VAL A 70 -23.18 -10.85 -21.45
CA VAL A 70 -23.67 -11.94 -20.58
C VAL A 70 -25.01 -12.52 -21.00
N ALA A 71 -25.52 -12.13 -22.17
CA ALA A 71 -26.79 -12.60 -22.70
C ALA A 71 -26.88 -14.13 -22.76
N GLY A 72 -27.96 -14.70 -22.22
CA GLY A 72 -28.18 -16.14 -22.19
C GLY A 72 -27.31 -16.93 -21.21
N VAL A 73 -26.48 -16.28 -20.38
CA VAL A 73 -25.58 -16.94 -19.42
C VAL A 73 -26.14 -16.88 -18.01
N SER A 74 -26.60 -18.04 -17.50
CA SER A 74 -27.24 -18.14 -16.19
C SER A 74 -26.27 -18.24 -15.01
N SER A 75 -25.07 -18.81 -15.20
CA SER A 75 -24.10 -19.01 -14.12
C SER A 75 -23.23 -17.78 -13.90
N ALA A 76 -22.96 -17.43 -12.63
CA ALA A 76 -22.07 -16.32 -12.29
C ALA A 76 -20.66 -16.50 -12.88
N GLU A 77 -20.11 -17.72 -12.81
CA GLU A 77 -18.83 -18.05 -13.44
C GLU A 77 -18.87 -17.82 -14.96
N GLY A 78 -19.93 -18.27 -15.63
CA GLY A 78 -20.09 -18.04 -17.06
C GLY A 78 -20.14 -16.55 -17.40
N ARG A 79 -20.91 -15.77 -16.63
CA ARG A 79 -21.01 -14.31 -16.81
C ARG A 79 -19.66 -13.62 -16.64
N LEU A 80 -18.90 -13.99 -15.61
CA LEU A 80 -17.53 -13.49 -15.42
C LEU A 80 -16.63 -13.80 -16.61
N GLN A 81 -16.62 -15.06 -17.08
CA GLN A 81 -15.78 -15.46 -18.21
C GLN A 81 -16.15 -14.73 -19.51
N ARG A 82 -17.44 -14.53 -19.79
CA ARG A 82 -17.86 -13.76 -20.97
C ARG A 82 -17.55 -12.28 -20.84
N LEU A 83 -17.78 -11.69 -19.67
CA LEU A 83 -17.42 -10.30 -19.42
C LEU A 83 -15.91 -10.06 -19.62
N LEU A 84 -15.06 -10.88 -19.02
CA LEU A 84 -13.60 -10.79 -19.20
C LEU A 84 -13.18 -10.99 -20.66
N TRP A 85 -13.84 -11.90 -21.38
CA TRP A 85 -13.58 -12.12 -22.81
C TRP A 85 -13.92 -10.89 -23.65
N GLU A 86 -15.10 -10.30 -23.44
CA GLU A 86 -15.53 -9.09 -24.15
C GLU A 86 -14.67 -7.89 -23.79
N MET A 87 -14.32 -7.72 -22.51
CA MET A 87 -13.39 -6.67 -22.07
C MET A 87 -12.05 -6.79 -22.77
N ARG A 88 -11.50 -8.01 -22.91
CA ARG A 88 -10.25 -8.23 -23.65
C ARG A 88 -10.40 -7.87 -25.12
N ARG A 89 -11.47 -8.35 -25.76
CA ARG A 89 -11.74 -8.11 -27.19
C ARG A 89 -11.88 -6.63 -27.51
N ASN A 90 -12.43 -5.84 -26.58
CA ASN A 90 -12.66 -4.40 -26.72
C ASN A 90 -11.53 -3.53 -26.12
N GLY A 91 -10.38 -4.14 -25.80
CA GLY A 91 -9.18 -3.44 -25.33
C GLY A 91 -9.23 -2.93 -23.89
N LEU A 92 -10.28 -3.26 -23.11
CA LEU A 92 -10.43 -2.81 -21.72
C LEU A 92 -9.47 -3.52 -20.76
N LEU A 93 -9.04 -4.74 -21.07
CA LEU A 93 -7.99 -5.44 -20.29
C LEU A 93 -6.57 -5.09 -20.75
N THR A 94 -6.43 -4.32 -21.83
CA THR A 94 -5.15 -3.87 -22.38
C THR A 94 -5.12 -2.35 -22.49
N LEU A 95 -5.86 -1.68 -21.61
CA LEU A 95 -5.91 -0.22 -21.55
C LEU A 95 -4.51 0.36 -21.31
N GLN A 96 -4.28 1.59 -21.74
CA GLN A 96 -3.00 2.26 -21.58
C GLN A 96 -2.83 2.69 -20.11
N TYR A 97 -1.88 2.07 -19.42
CA TYR A 97 -1.58 2.41 -18.04
C TYR A 97 -0.88 3.76 -17.94
N GLN A 98 -1.45 4.67 -17.15
CA GLN A 98 -0.85 5.95 -16.80
C GLN A 98 -1.00 6.18 -15.30
N SER A 99 0.10 6.21 -14.56
CA SER A 99 0.08 6.26 -13.08
C SER A 99 -0.55 7.54 -12.52
N THR A 100 -0.47 8.65 -13.26
CA THR A 100 -0.95 9.98 -12.88
C THR A 100 -2.30 10.33 -13.52
N THR A 101 -3.02 9.34 -14.05
CA THR A 101 -4.32 9.56 -14.69
C THR A 101 -5.38 8.73 -13.99
N THR A 102 -6.11 9.37 -13.08
CA THR A 102 -7.21 8.76 -12.35
C THR A 102 -8.54 9.15 -12.99
N GLY A 103 -9.32 8.17 -13.43
CA GLY A 103 -10.58 8.38 -14.16
C GLY A 103 -11.70 7.50 -13.61
N THR A 104 -12.93 7.98 -13.74
CA THR A 104 -14.15 7.24 -13.41
C THR A 104 -14.30 5.99 -14.29
N ALA A 105 -15.23 5.10 -13.94
CA ALA A 105 -15.57 3.95 -14.79
C ALA A 105 -15.94 4.39 -16.22
N THR A 106 -16.73 5.45 -16.37
CA THR A 106 -17.11 5.99 -17.68
C THR A 106 -15.91 6.48 -18.48
N GLU A 107 -15.10 7.39 -17.91
CA GLU A 107 -13.93 7.95 -18.59
C GLU A 107 -12.93 6.87 -18.97
N THR A 108 -12.70 5.90 -18.08
CA THR A 108 -11.79 4.77 -18.33
C THR A 108 -12.31 3.87 -19.43
N PHE A 109 -13.63 3.61 -19.45
CA PHE A 109 -14.26 2.82 -20.49
C PHE A 109 -14.11 3.49 -21.85
N GLU A 110 -14.35 4.80 -21.94
CA GLU A 110 -14.31 5.56 -23.20
C GLU A 110 -12.88 5.71 -23.72
N THR A 111 -11.96 6.18 -22.87
CA THR A 111 -10.60 6.53 -23.26
C THR A 111 -9.65 5.34 -23.38
N ARG A 112 -9.94 4.23 -22.67
CA ARG A 112 -8.98 3.14 -22.44
C ARG A 112 -7.66 3.64 -21.84
N ILE A 113 -7.72 4.66 -20.99
CA ILE A 113 -6.57 5.19 -20.26
C ILE A 113 -6.92 5.18 -18.76
N GLY A 114 -5.96 4.82 -17.92
CA GLY A 114 -6.12 4.93 -16.47
C GLY A 114 -5.04 4.20 -15.67
N ASN A 115 -5.00 4.45 -14.37
CA ASN A 115 -4.20 3.68 -13.42
C ASN A 115 -4.98 2.45 -12.89
N CYS A 116 -4.42 1.78 -11.87
CA CYS A 116 -5.01 0.60 -11.27
C CYS A 116 -6.40 0.88 -10.68
N LEU A 117 -6.58 2.02 -10.01
CA LEU A 117 -7.84 2.41 -9.40
C LEU A 117 -8.93 2.66 -10.44
N SER A 118 -8.59 3.34 -11.54
CA SER A 118 -9.47 3.57 -12.70
C SER A 118 -9.99 2.25 -13.27
N PHE A 119 -9.09 1.30 -13.52
CA PHE A 119 -9.45 -0.04 -14.00
C PHE A 119 -10.33 -0.79 -13.00
N THR A 120 -9.98 -0.78 -11.71
CA THR A 120 -10.70 -1.50 -10.66
C THR A 120 -12.13 -0.95 -10.53
N ASN A 121 -12.33 0.38 -10.58
CA ASN A 121 -13.66 1.00 -10.61
C ASN A 121 -14.47 0.62 -11.85
N LEU A 122 -13.85 0.65 -13.03
CA LEU A 122 -14.48 0.18 -14.27
C LEU A 122 -14.94 -1.27 -14.16
N PHE A 123 -14.05 -2.18 -13.74
CA PHE A 123 -14.38 -3.59 -13.63
C PHE A 123 -15.50 -3.84 -12.63
N VAL A 124 -15.45 -3.22 -11.44
CA VAL A 124 -16.50 -3.36 -10.43
C VAL A 124 -17.85 -2.88 -10.96
N ALA A 125 -17.89 -1.73 -11.65
CA ALA A 125 -19.12 -1.20 -12.22
C ALA A 125 -19.76 -2.19 -13.22
N LEU A 126 -18.97 -2.67 -14.20
CA LEU A 126 -19.43 -3.64 -15.19
C LEU A 126 -19.82 -4.99 -14.58
N ALA A 127 -19.05 -5.48 -13.61
CA ALA A 127 -19.30 -6.77 -12.95
C ALA A 127 -20.59 -6.75 -12.14
N ARG A 128 -20.87 -5.66 -11.41
CA ARG A 128 -22.11 -5.51 -10.64
C ARG A 128 -23.34 -5.44 -11.56
N ASP A 129 -23.24 -4.71 -12.67
CA ASP A 129 -24.31 -4.65 -13.69
C ASP A 129 -24.52 -6.01 -14.37
N ALA A 130 -23.47 -6.81 -14.50
CA ALA A 130 -23.53 -8.20 -14.95
C ALA A 130 -24.13 -9.17 -13.89
N GLY A 131 -24.58 -8.67 -12.73
CA GLY A 131 -25.12 -9.48 -11.65
C GLY A 131 -24.09 -10.40 -11.01
N LEU A 132 -22.83 -9.95 -10.91
CA LEU A 132 -21.76 -10.62 -10.16
C LEU A 132 -21.63 -9.98 -8.78
N GLU A 133 -21.40 -10.82 -7.76
CA GLU A 133 -21.05 -10.36 -6.42
C GLU A 133 -19.54 -10.10 -6.37
N VAL A 134 -19.16 -8.84 -6.22
CA VAL A 134 -17.75 -8.42 -6.18
C VAL A 134 -17.49 -7.50 -4.99
N SER A 135 -16.29 -7.60 -4.43
CA SER A 135 -15.79 -6.70 -3.40
C SER A 135 -14.38 -6.23 -3.73
N TYR A 136 -14.07 -4.99 -3.41
CA TYR A 136 -12.70 -4.51 -3.45
C TYR A 136 -11.85 -5.21 -2.40
N GLN A 137 -10.57 -5.38 -2.71
CA GLN A 137 -9.57 -5.74 -1.71
C GLN A 137 -8.40 -4.78 -1.81
N GLN A 138 -7.90 -4.35 -0.66
CA GLN A 138 -6.61 -3.70 -0.56
C GLN A 138 -5.52 -4.78 -0.52
N VAL A 139 -4.49 -4.58 -1.32
CA VAL A 139 -3.30 -5.41 -1.39
C VAL A 139 -2.19 -4.73 -0.58
N ASP A 140 -1.73 -5.39 0.46
CA ASP A 140 -0.70 -4.85 1.35
C ASP A 140 0.69 -5.12 0.75
N ILE A 141 1.08 -4.30 -0.22
CA ILE A 141 2.37 -4.40 -0.91
C ILE A 141 3.48 -3.93 0.03
N PRO A 142 4.58 -4.69 0.20
CA PRO A 142 5.75 -4.25 0.94
C PRO A 142 6.30 -2.93 0.38
N PRO A 143 6.76 -2.02 1.26
CA PRO A 143 7.34 -0.76 0.82
C PRO A 143 8.62 -0.98 0.01
N VAL A 144 8.93 -0.05 -0.91
CA VAL A 144 10.16 -0.06 -1.71
C VAL A 144 11.13 0.98 -1.17
N TRP A 145 12.41 0.63 -1.03
CA TRP A 145 13.46 1.52 -0.55
C TRP A 145 14.49 1.85 -1.64
N SER A 146 15.13 3.01 -1.51
CA SER A 146 16.26 3.42 -2.34
C SER A 146 17.54 2.74 -1.87
N SER A 147 18.61 2.80 -2.67
CA SER A 147 19.95 2.33 -2.26
C SER A 147 20.45 2.99 -0.97
N GLY A 148 19.97 4.20 -0.64
CA GLY A 148 20.24 4.89 0.63
C GLY A 148 19.37 4.45 1.81
N GLY A 149 18.47 3.48 1.63
CA GLY A 149 17.54 3.04 2.66
C GLY A 149 16.38 4.01 2.93
N GLU A 150 16.21 5.02 2.10
CA GLU A 150 15.05 5.93 2.15
C GLU A 150 13.84 5.24 1.52
N LEU A 151 12.67 5.43 2.12
CA LEU A 151 11.41 4.92 1.57
C LEU A 151 11.11 5.66 0.26
N LEU A 152 11.10 4.94 -0.87
CA LEU A 152 10.81 5.52 -2.19
C LEU A 152 9.31 5.66 -2.42
N MET A 153 8.53 4.63 -2.08
CA MET A 153 7.11 4.60 -2.41
C MET A 153 6.32 3.72 -1.45
N LEU A 154 5.13 4.20 -1.10
CA LEU A 154 4.10 3.42 -0.43
C LEU A 154 3.03 3.08 -1.47
N ASN A 155 3.07 1.87 -2.02
CA ASN A 155 2.11 1.44 -3.02
C ASN A 155 0.82 0.99 -2.33
N GLN A 156 -0.20 1.84 -2.33
CA GLN A 156 -1.56 1.38 -2.10
C GLN A 156 -2.10 0.83 -3.41
N HIS A 157 -2.45 -0.46 -3.40
CA HIS A 157 -3.02 -1.14 -4.55
C HIS A 157 -4.35 -1.76 -4.17
N VAL A 158 -5.32 -1.65 -5.05
CA VAL A 158 -6.65 -2.25 -4.89
C VAL A 158 -6.96 -3.14 -6.07
N ASN A 159 -7.47 -4.32 -5.77
CA ASN A 159 -7.95 -5.28 -6.76
C ASN A 159 -9.39 -5.69 -6.43
N VAL A 160 -9.92 -6.65 -7.18
CA VAL A 160 -11.32 -7.08 -7.05
C VAL A 160 -11.39 -8.57 -6.78
N ARG A 161 -12.11 -8.94 -5.72
CA ARG A 161 -12.56 -10.31 -5.49
C ARG A 161 -13.92 -10.52 -6.13
N VAL A 162 -14.06 -11.57 -6.93
CA VAL A 162 -15.34 -12.06 -7.43
C VAL A 162 -15.75 -13.27 -6.60
N HIS A 163 -16.86 -13.12 -5.87
CA HIS A 163 -17.39 -14.15 -4.97
C HIS A 163 -18.15 -15.21 -5.76
N ARG A 164 -17.95 -16.49 -5.41
CA ARG A 164 -18.72 -17.58 -6.02
C ARG A 164 -20.01 -17.82 -5.22
N THR A 165 -21.15 -17.79 -5.90
CA THR A 165 -22.50 -17.91 -5.32
C THR A 165 -22.90 -19.32 -4.83
N THR A 166 -22.03 -20.34 -4.87
CA THR A 166 -22.42 -21.74 -4.56
C THR A 166 -21.85 -22.29 -3.26
N ARG A 167 -22.76 -22.60 -2.32
CA ARG A 167 -22.53 -23.38 -1.07
C ARG A 167 -21.95 -24.80 -1.25
N GLN A 168 -21.71 -25.27 -2.48
CA GLN A 168 -21.55 -26.71 -2.74
C GLN A 168 -20.14 -27.23 -3.05
N ARG A 169 -19.09 -26.40 -3.11
CA ARG A 169 -17.71 -26.94 -3.15
C ARG A 169 -16.74 -26.01 -2.44
N ALA A 170 -16.38 -26.37 -1.20
CA ALA A 170 -15.33 -25.75 -0.38
C ALA A 170 -13.90 -25.85 -0.98
N SER A 171 -13.76 -26.21 -2.26
CA SER A 171 -12.47 -26.42 -2.94
C SER A 171 -12.31 -25.59 -4.21
N ALA A 172 -13.31 -24.79 -4.61
CA ALA A 172 -13.20 -23.90 -5.76
C ALA A 172 -12.84 -22.49 -5.26
N HIS A 173 -11.64 -22.03 -5.56
CA HIS A 173 -11.10 -20.76 -5.07
C HIS A 173 -11.84 -19.57 -5.73
N ASP A 174 -12.03 -18.48 -4.97
CA ASP A 174 -12.55 -17.21 -5.50
C ASP A 174 -11.63 -16.66 -6.60
N HIS A 175 -12.19 -15.84 -7.50
CA HIS A 175 -11.42 -15.26 -8.60
C HIS A 175 -10.98 -13.83 -8.25
N VAL A 176 -9.69 -13.54 -8.36
CA VAL A 176 -9.13 -12.20 -8.16
C VAL A 176 -8.87 -11.56 -9.53
N VAL A 177 -9.46 -10.40 -9.76
CA VAL A 177 -9.22 -9.57 -10.95
C VAL A 177 -8.36 -8.39 -10.55
N ASP A 178 -7.21 -8.28 -11.20
CA ASP A 178 -6.20 -7.26 -10.91
C ASP A 178 -5.55 -6.82 -12.23
N PHE A 179 -5.45 -5.50 -12.44
CA PHE A 179 -4.78 -4.93 -13.60
C PHE A 179 -3.31 -5.36 -13.68
N ASN A 180 -2.65 -5.43 -12.53
CA ASN A 180 -1.25 -5.83 -12.37
C ASN A 180 -1.15 -7.26 -11.81
N ALA A 181 -2.10 -8.13 -12.16
CA ALA A 181 -2.14 -9.52 -11.67
C ALA A 181 -0.80 -10.27 -11.73
N PRO A 182 0.04 -10.16 -12.77
CA PRO A 182 1.33 -10.86 -12.79
C PRO A 182 2.29 -10.43 -11.67
N GLN A 183 2.15 -9.21 -11.17
CA GLN A 183 3.03 -8.63 -10.15
C GLN A 183 2.51 -8.86 -8.72
N TYR A 184 1.19 -8.80 -8.52
CA TYR A 184 0.59 -8.76 -7.17
C TYR A 184 -0.40 -9.88 -6.87
N ALA A 185 -0.93 -10.59 -7.88
CA ALA A 185 -1.99 -11.58 -7.64
C ALA A 185 -1.45 -12.73 -6.77
N GLY A 186 -1.92 -12.75 -5.54
CA GLY A 186 -1.67 -13.83 -4.59
C GLY A 186 -0.40 -13.70 -3.75
N ASN A 187 0.57 -12.87 -4.16
CA ASN A 187 1.88 -12.81 -3.48
C ASN A 187 1.87 -12.00 -2.17
N TYR A 188 0.80 -11.22 -1.92
CA TYR A 188 0.73 -10.33 -0.76
C TYR A 188 -0.58 -10.51 0.02
N PRO A 189 -0.59 -10.19 1.33
CA PRO A 189 -1.82 -10.15 2.11
C PRO A 189 -2.86 -9.23 1.48
N GLN A 190 -4.12 -9.67 1.49
CA GLN A 190 -5.23 -8.94 0.91
C GLN A 190 -6.37 -8.87 1.91
N ARG A 191 -6.99 -7.71 2.05
CA ARG A 191 -8.12 -7.49 2.96
C ARG A 191 -9.26 -6.80 2.24
N PRO A 192 -10.52 -7.18 2.49
CA PRO A 192 -11.66 -6.51 1.89
C PRO A 192 -11.68 -5.04 2.30
N VAL A 193 -12.13 -4.17 1.39
CA VAL A 193 -12.35 -2.75 1.65
C VAL A 193 -13.69 -2.31 1.07
N ASP A 194 -14.33 -1.35 1.75
CA ASP A 194 -15.63 -0.83 1.35
C ASP A 194 -15.50 0.18 0.21
N ASP A 195 -16.57 0.32 -0.59
CA ASP A 195 -16.64 1.26 -1.71
C ASP A 195 -16.28 2.70 -1.29
N ALA A 196 -16.71 3.12 -0.09
CA ALA A 196 -16.40 4.45 0.44
C ALA A 196 -14.88 4.67 0.60
N VAL A 197 -14.13 3.66 1.03
CA VAL A 197 -12.67 3.76 1.15
C VAL A 197 -12.05 3.95 -0.24
N VAL A 198 -12.57 3.24 -1.25
CA VAL A 198 -12.12 3.35 -2.63
C VAL A 198 -12.44 4.74 -3.22
N ASP A 199 -13.59 5.31 -2.87
CA ASP A 199 -13.95 6.68 -3.26
C ASP A 199 -13.02 7.71 -2.60
N ALA A 200 -12.66 7.51 -1.33
CA ALA A 200 -11.68 8.36 -0.66
C ALA A 200 -10.31 8.28 -1.34
N LEU A 201 -9.86 7.07 -1.72
CA LEU A 201 -8.63 6.89 -2.50
C LEU A 201 -8.69 7.58 -3.87
N PHE A 202 -9.86 7.53 -4.52
CA PHE A 202 -10.08 8.19 -5.80
C PHE A 202 -9.94 9.71 -5.70
N HIS A 203 -10.62 10.31 -4.71
CA HIS A 203 -10.46 11.74 -4.44
C HIS A 203 -9.03 12.10 -4.02
N ASN A 204 -8.36 11.28 -3.21
CA ASN A 204 -6.95 11.50 -2.88
C ASN A 204 -6.06 11.51 -4.14
N ASN A 205 -6.27 10.60 -5.09
CA ASN A 205 -5.49 10.58 -6.31
C ASN A 205 -5.75 11.82 -7.18
N LEU A 206 -7.01 12.22 -7.38
CA LEU A 206 -7.33 13.45 -8.10
C LEU A 206 -6.71 14.69 -7.44
N ALA A 207 -6.66 14.72 -6.11
CA ALA A 207 -5.99 15.79 -5.38
C ALA A 207 -4.46 15.81 -5.61
N VAL A 208 -3.83 14.64 -5.69
CA VAL A 208 -2.42 14.51 -6.06
C VAL A 208 -2.18 14.93 -7.51
N ASP A 209 -3.06 14.56 -8.43
CA ASP A 209 -2.98 14.97 -9.84
C ASP A 209 -3.04 16.51 -9.94
N ALA A 210 -4.01 17.16 -9.27
CA ALA A 210 -4.09 18.63 -9.18
C ALA A 210 -2.86 19.26 -8.51
N LEU A 211 -2.29 18.61 -7.49
CA LEU A 211 -1.06 19.07 -6.83
C LEU A 211 0.15 19.02 -7.78
N LEU A 212 0.20 18.07 -8.72
CA LEU A 212 1.24 17.99 -9.75
C LEU A 212 1.06 19.05 -10.83
N GLU A 213 -0.18 19.48 -11.06
CA GLU A 213 -0.55 20.57 -11.97
C GLU A 213 -0.42 21.97 -11.34
N ASP A 214 0.03 22.05 -10.08
CA ASP A 214 0.15 23.30 -9.30
C ASP A 214 -1.19 24.02 -9.10
N ASP A 215 -2.29 23.26 -8.99
CA ASP A 215 -3.63 23.75 -8.64
C ASP A 215 -3.97 23.42 -7.16
N PRO A 216 -3.59 24.31 -6.21
CA PRO A 216 -3.85 24.10 -4.79
C PRO A 216 -5.35 24.15 -4.45
N HIS A 217 -6.16 24.85 -5.24
CA HIS A 217 -7.59 24.96 -5.01
C HIS A 217 -8.27 23.61 -5.25
N THR A 218 -8.11 23.04 -6.44
CA THR A 218 -8.67 21.72 -6.77
C THR A 218 -8.10 20.63 -5.86
N ALA A 219 -6.79 20.66 -5.59
CA ALA A 219 -6.16 19.72 -4.68
C ALA A 219 -6.81 19.74 -3.28
N PHE A 220 -7.04 20.92 -2.71
CA PHE A 220 -7.68 21.04 -1.40
C PHE A 220 -9.10 20.47 -1.39
N LEU A 221 -9.93 20.81 -2.38
CA LEU A 221 -11.31 20.33 -2.45
C LEU A 221 -11.37 18.79 -2.48
N HIS A 222 -10.49 18.17 -3.25
CA HIS A 222 -10.42 16.72 -3.35
C HIS A 222 -9.81 16.05 -2.10
N PHE A 223 -8.76 16.60 -1.48
CA PHE A 223 -8.26 16.08 -0.20
C PHE A 223 -9.31 16.16 0.90
N ARG A 224 -10.00 17.30 1.00
CA ARG A 224 -11.08 17.48 1.96
C ARG A 224 -12.21 16.49 1.71
N ARG A 225 -12.61 16.28 0.45
CA ARG A 225 -13.63 15.30 0.11
C ARG A 225 -13.20 13.88 0.49
N ALA A 226 -11.95 13.50 0.23
CA ALA A 226 -11.40 12.21 0.65
C ALA A 226 -11.47 12.04 2.18
N LEU A 227 -11.11 13.07 2.95
CA LEU A 227 -11.11 13.05 4.41
C LEU A 227 -12.50 13.13 5.05
N LEU A 228 -13.51 13.65 4.34
CA LEU A 228 -14.91 13.54 4.77
C LEU A 228 -15.47 12.13 4.57
N ILE A 229 -15.00 11.41 3.55
CA ILE A 229 -15.42 10.03 3.27
C ILE A 229 -14.68 9.05 4.19
N ASP A 230 -13.35 9.18 4.29
CA ASP A 230 -12.50 8.42 5.20
C ASP A 230 -11.64 9.36 6.06
N PRO A 231 -12.14 9.77 7.24
CA PRO A 231 -11.40 10.62 8.16
C PRO A 231 -10.09 10.01 8.68
N ARG A 232 -9.90 8.70 8.52
CA ARG A 232 -8.72 7.96 9.00
C ARG A 232 -7.72 7.70 7.88
N SER A 233 -7.94 8.24 6.68
CA SER A 233 -7.05 8.06 5.54
C SER A 233 -5.70 8.73 5.78
N THR A 234 -4.75 7.94 6.28
CA THR A 234 -3.35 8.36 6.49
C THR A 234 -2.70 8.94 5.22
N PRO A 235 -2.90 8.38 4.01
CA PRO A 235 -2.39 8.98 2.77
C PRO A 235 -2.99 10.36 2.51
N ALA A 236 -4.31 10.54 2.68
CA ALA A 236 -4.95 11.82 2.42
C ALA A 236 -4.49 12.91 3.41
N TRP A 237 -4.34 12.58 4.69
CA TRP A 237 -3.74 13.50 5.69
C TRP A 237 -2.30 13.86 5.34
N THR A 238 -1.50 12.88 4.92
CA THR A 238 -0.11 13.11 4.53
C THR A 238 -0.03 14.01 3.30
N ASN A 239 -0.84 13.76 2.28
CA ASN A 239 -0.83 14.54 1.04
C ASN A 239 -1.39 15.96 1.24
N LEU A 240 -2.42 16.13 2.10
CA LEU A 240 -2.88 17.44 2.54
C LEU A 240 -1.76 18.23 3.25
N GLY A 241 -0.96 17.56 4.09
CA GLY A 241 0.22 18.17 4.70
C GLY A 241 1.26 18.62 3.66
N VAL A 242 1.46 17.84 2.59
CA VAL A 242 2.34 18.24 1.46
C VAL A 242 1.76 19.45 0.73
N LEU A 243 0.45 19.51 0.49
CA LEU A 243 -0.21 20.67 -0.12
C LEU A 243 0.02 21.93 0.72
N TYR A 244 -0.22 21.86 2.04
CA TYR A 244 0.05 22.98 2.94
C TYR A 244 1.51 23.41 2.92
N GLN A 245 2.44 22.45 2.95
CA GLN A 245 3.86 22.72 2.92
C GLN A 245 4.29 23.44 1.63
N ARG A 246 3.76 23.02 0.46
CA ARG A 246 4.06 23.68 -0.83
C ARG A 246 3.59 25.12 -0.89
N ASN A 247 2.55 25.45 -0.12
CA ASN A 247 1.98 26.79 -0.03
C ASN A 247 2.51 27.60 1.17
N GLY A 248 3.60 27.15 1.82
CA GLY A 248 4.24 27.87 2.92
C GLY A 248 3.48 27.82 4.25
N LEU A 249 2.44 27.00 4.36
CA LEU A 249 1.60 26.87 5.55
C LEU A 249 2.15 25.78 6.48
N ASP A 250 3.35 26.02 7.02
CA ASP A 250 4.12 25.01 7.76
C ASP A 250 3.41 24.49 9.02
N THR A 251 2.71 25.34 9.77
CA THR A 251 1.94 24.92 10.95
C THR A 251 0.76 24.01 10.60
N HIS A 252 0.11 24.25 9.46
CA HIS A 252 -0.97 23.40 8.96
C HIS A 252 -0.42 22.08 8.41
N ALA A 253 0.72 22.14 7.73
CA ALA A 253 1.44 20.95 7.27
C ALA A 253 1.81 20.04 8.44
N GLU A 254 2.43 20.61 9.48
CA GLU A 254 2.79 19.90 10.71
C GLU A 254 1.57 19.20 11.33
N ALA A 255 0.47 19.93 11.51
CA ALA A 255 -0.76 19.40 12.10
C ALA A 255 -1.36 18.28 11.25
N ALA A 256 -1.40 18.42 9.92
CA ALA A 256 -1.89 17.38 9.02
C ALA A 256 -1.01 16.11 9.05
N PHE A 257 0.32 16.25 9.11
CA PHE A 257 1.21 15.09 9.27
C PHE A 257 1.02 14.41 10.64
N HIS A 258 0.76 15.17 11.71
CA HIS A 258 0.43 14.57 13.01
C HIS A 258 -0.92 13.85 12.98
N GLN A 259 -1.94 14.32 12.24
CA GLN A 259 -3.19 13.57 12.03
C GLN A 259 -2.93 12.23 11.32
N ALA A 260 -2.06 12.21 10.31
CA ALA A 260 -1.64 10.96 9.68
C ALA A 260 -1.02 9.99 10.72
N LEU A 261 -0.13 10.49 11.59
CA LEU A 261 0.52 9.68 12.63
C LEU A 261 -0.41 9.30 13.79
N LEU A 262 -1.49 10.04 14.02
CA LEU A 262 -2.52 9.67 14.99
C LEU A 262 -3.24 8.39 14.55
N HIS A 263 -3.52 8.27 13.25
CA HIS A 263 -4.22 7.12 12.68
C HIS A 263 -3.30 5.94 12.35
N ASP A 264 -2.06 6.21 11.94
CA ASP A 264 -1.01 5.20 11.74
C ASP A 264 0.30 5.70 12.39
N PRO A 265 0.56 5.33 13.65
CA PRO A 265 1.78 5.71 14.36
C PRO A 265 3.07 5.19 13.72
N GLY A 266 2.98 4.27 12.77
CA GLY A 266 4.09 3.72 11.99
C GLY A 266 4.22 4.32 10.58
N HIS A 267 3.45 5.36 10.24
CA HIS A 267 3.42 5.92 8.90
C HIS A 267 4.72 6.65 8.54
N LYS A 268 5.65 5.92 7.93
CA LYS A 268 6.99 6.41 7.62
C LYS A 268 6.99 7.64 6.72
N VAL A 269 6.07 7.75 5.75
CA VAL A 269 6.01 8.91 4.84
C VAL A 269 5.69 10.19 5.61
N ALA A 270 4.70 10.17 6.51
CA ALA A 270 4.39 11.33 7.37
C ALA A 270 5.56 11.66 8.31
N MET A 271 6.22 10.65 8.90
CA MET A 271 7.43 10.89 9.71
C MET A 271 8.55 11.53 8.90
N SER A 272 8.79 11.09 7.67
CA SER A 272 9.82 11.67 6.80
C SER A 272 9.50 13.12 6.43
N ASN A 273 8.22 13.41 6.15
CA ASN A 273 7.77 14.78 5.89
C ASN A 273 7.93 15.67 7.13
N LEU A 274 7.59 15.20 8.33
CA LEU A 274 7.84 15.91 9.58
C LEU A 274 9.33 16.13 9.82
N ALA A 275 10.19 15.13 9.62
CA ALA A 275 11.63 15.28 9.78
C ALA A 275 12.19 16.37 8.87
N ARG A 276 11.80 16.35 7.58
CA ARG A 276 12.20 17.36 6.59
C ARG A 276 11.64 18.76 6.90
N LEU A 277 10.41 18.85 7.39
CA LEU A 277 9.80 20.10 7.86
C LEU A 277 10.60 20.67 9.03
N TYR A 278 10.92 19.86 10.05
CA TYR A 278 11.68 20.31 11.21
C TYR A 278 13.12 20.69 10.90
N ASP A 279 13.82 19.99 10.00
CA ASP A 279 15.17 20.41 9.57
C ASP A 279 15.12 21.82 8.97
N ARG A 280 14.14 22.08 8.10
CA ARG A 280 13.94 23.38 7.45
C ARG A 280 13.57 24.49 8.43
N LEU A 281 12.83 24.16 9.48
CA LEU A 281 12.49 25.09 10.57
C LEU A 281 13.62 25.25 11.60
N GLY A 282 14.75 24.56 11.45
CA GLY A 282 15.88 24.61 12.40
C GLY A 282 15.67 23.77 13.67
N HIS A 283 14.63 22.94 13.74
CA HIS A 283 14.33 22.05 14.85
C HIS A 283 15.02 20.68 14.70
N GLY A 284 16.36 20.69 14.65
CA GLY A 284 17.17 19.49 14.37
C GLY A 284 16.97 18.32 15.34
N ASP A 285 16.65 18.59 16.61
CA ASP A 285 16.38 17.55 17.62
C ASP A 285 15.10 16.78 17.29
N LEU A 286 14.03 17.48 16.91
CA LEU A 286 12.76 16.85 16.50
C LEU A 286 12.95 16.06 15.21
N ALA A 287 13.65 16.63 14.22
CA ALA A 287 13.93 15.95 12.97
C ALA A 287 14.70 14.64 13.19
N THR A 288 15.73 14.67 14.05
CA THR A 288 16.51 13.49 14.44
C THR A 288 15.64 12.46 15.15
N ALA A 289 14.76 12.88 16.06
CA ALA A 289 13.84 11.97 16.73
C ALA A 289 12.91 11.22 15.75
N TYR A 290 12.38 11.91 14.73
CA TYR A 290 11.57 11.27 13.69
C TYR A 290 12.38 10.32 12.81
N ARG A 291 13.60 10.71 12.40
CA ARG A 291 14.52 9.81 11.69
C ARG A 291 14.80 8.52 12.48
N GLU A 292 15.01 8.63 13.78
CA GLU A 292 15.22 7.44 14.62
C GLU A 292 13.97 6.58 14.77
N ARG A 293 12.77 7.18 14.82
CA ARG A 293 11.52 6.42 14.75
C ARG A 293 11.42 5.63 13.44
N ILE A 294 11.69 6.28 12.31
CA ILE A 294 11.69 5.62 10.99
C ILE A 294 12.69 4.46 10.97
N ARG A 295 13.93 4.69 11.43
CA ARG A 295 14.97 3.67 11.50
C ARG A 295 14.54 2.48 12.36
N ARG A 296 13.93 2.72 13.52
CA ARG A 296 13.36 1.63 14.36
C ARG A 296 12.29 0.83 13.63
N HIS A 297 11.38 1.48 12.90
CA HIS A 297 10.36 0.78 12.10
C HIS A 297 10.98 -0.02 10.95
N GLN A 298 12.00 0.51 10.28
CA GLN A 298 12.72 -0.19 9.21
C GLN A 298 13.42 -1.45 9.77
N LEU A 299 14.16 -1.32 10.87
CA LEU A 299 14.90 -2.44 11.47
C LEU A 299 14.00 -3.54 12.05
N GLN A 300 12.72 -3.25 12.29
CA GLN A 300 11.72 -4.24 12.69
C GLN A 300 10.96 -4.84 11.50
N ASN A 301 11.11 -4.28 10.29
CA ASN A 301 10.42 -4.75 9.10
C ASN A 301 11.23 -5.88 8.43
N PRO A 302 10.69 -7.10 8.28
CA PRO A 302 11.42 -8.20 7.64
C PRO A 302 11.81 -7.90 6.18
N TYR A 303 10.95 -7.22 5.42
CA TYR A 303 11.20 -6.87 4.02
C TYR A 303 12.29 -5.81 3.86
N TYR A 304 12.56 -5.00 4.88
CA TYR A 304 13.72 -4.10 4.86
C TYR A 304 15.03 -4.89 4.90
N HIS A 305 15.11 -5.92 5.74
CA HIS A 305 16.29 -6.80 5.79
C HIS A 305 16.42 -7.66 4.53
N PHE A 306 15.30 -8.08 3.95
CA PHE A 306 15.31 -8.73 2.64
C PHE A 306 15.87 -7.81 1.55
N PHE A 307 15.40 -6.56 1.48
CA PHE A 307 15.94 -5.56 0.57
C PHE A 307 17.45 -5.33 0.76
N LEU A 308 17.92 -5.23 2.01
CA LEU A 308 19.36 -5.12 2.31
C LEU A 308 20.14 -6.35 1.82
N ALA A 309 19.54 -7.55 1.92
CA ALA A 309 20.15 -8.77 1.40
C ALA A 309 20.25 -8.74 -0.13
N GLU A 310 19.19 -8.34 -0.83
CA GLU A 310 19.20 -8.20 -2.30
C GLU A 310 20.27 -7.20 -2.78
N GLN A 311 20.40 -6.05 -2.10
CA GLN A 311 21.45 -5.08 -2.39
C GLN A 311 22.85 -5.65 -2.18
N ALA A 312 23.06 -6.40 -1.10
CA ALA A 312 24.34 -7.04 -0.82
C ALA A 312 24.67 -8.13 -1.86
N VAL A 313 23.68 -8.91 -2.32
CA VAL A 313 23.84 -9.86 -3.44
C VAL A 313 24.24 -9.13 -4.72
N ALA A 314 23.57 -8.01 -5.05
CA ALA A 314 23.90 -7.22 -6.23
C ALA A 314 25.32 -6.64 -6.18
N GLN A 315 25.86 -6.41 -4.99
CA GLN A 315 27.24 -5.96 -4.74
C GLN A 315 28.24 -7.11 -4.58
N ALA A 316 27.80 -8.36 -4.72
CA ALA A 316 28.58 -9.58 -4.47
C ALA A 316 29.13 -9.73 -3.03
N ASP A 317 28.58 -8.97 -2.06
CA ASP A 317 28.85 -9.16 -0.62
C ASP A 317 27.92 -10.24 -0.06
N LEU A 318 28.27 -11.49 -0.35
CA LEU A 318 27.48 -12.66 0.02
C LEU A 318 27.38 -12.87 1.54
N ASP A 319 28.38 -12.45 2.30
CA ASP A 319 28.38 -12.54 3.76
C ASP A 319 27.36 -11.57 4.39
N SER A 320 27.32 -10.33 3.91
CA SER A 320 26.30 -9.37 4.36
C SER A 320 24.90 -9.78 3.89
N ALA A 321 24.78 -10.31 2.67
CA ALA A 321 23.52 -10.85 2.16
C ALA A 321 22.97 -11.95 3.07
N LEU A 322 23.82 -12.92 3.45
CA LEU A 322 23.41 -14.03 4.31
C LEU A 322 22.95 -13.55 5.69
N ARG A 323 23.69 -12.63 6.33
CA ARG A 323 23.28 -12.04 7.62
C ARG A 323 21.95 -11.31 7.54
N ALA A 324 21.74 -10.55 6.48
CA ALA A 324 20.54 -9.74 6.28
C ALA A 324 19.30 -10.64 6.00
N VAL A 325 19.41 -11.63 5.11
CA VAL A 325 18.29 -12.53 4.82
C VAL A 325 17.96 -13.41 6.02
N GLU A 326 18.94 -13.84 6.82
CA GLU A 326 18.68 -14.55 8.08
C GLU A 326 17.98 -13.67 9.11
N ARG A 327 18.25 -12.36 9.12
CA ARG A 327 17.49 -11.41 9.96
C ARG A 327 16.04 -11.28 9.46
N ALA A 328 15.81 -11.25 8.15
CA ALA A 328 14.47 -11.25 7.56
C ALA A 328 13.69 -12.51 7.98
N ILE A 329 14.29 -13.70 7.87
CA ILE A 329 13.70 -14.99 8.28
C ILE A 329 13.38 -15.01 9.78
N ARG A 330 14.27 -14.48 10.63
CA ARG A 330 13.99 -14.38 12.09
C ARG A 330 12.81 -13.47 12.42
N LEU A 331 12.53 -12.48 11.58
CA LEU A 331 11.41 -11.55 11.77
C LEU A 331 10.10 -12.06 11.16
N ARG A 332 10.19 -12.86 10.09
CA ARG A 332 9.06 -13.57 9.47
C ARG A 332 9.58 -14.83 8.79
N GLU A 333 9.30 -15.99 9.37
CA GLU A 333 9.78 -17.29 8.88
C GLU A 333 8.99 -17.77 7.67
N GLU A 334 7.69 -17.50 7.60
CA GLU A 334 6.78 -18.07 6.59
C GLU A 334 6.89 -17.42 5.20
N GLU A 335 7.82 -16.49 4.99
CA GLU A 335 7.99 -15.81 3.70
C GLU A 335 8.95 -16.61 2.81
N HIS A 336 8.40 -17.28 1.79
CA HIS A 336 9.17 -18.17 0.92
C HIS A 336 10.30 -17.45 0.17
N GLN A 337 10.09 -16.17 -0.17
CA GLN A 337 11.09 -15.35 -0.88
C GLN A 337 12.39 -15.22 -0.07
N PHE A 338 12.30 -15.17 1.27
CA PHE A 338 13.48 -15.02 2.11
C PHE A 338 14.33 -16.30 2.11
N HIS A 339 13.68 -17.45 2.22
CA HIS A 339 14.36 -18.75 2.13
C HIS A 339 14.95 -18.99 0.74
N PHE A 340 14.25 -18.54 -0.30
CA PHE A 340 14.73 -18.63 -1.67
C PHE A 340 16.01 -17.80 -1.88
N LEU A 341 16.01 -16.54 -1.45
CA LEU A 341 17.21 -15.70 -1.54
C LEU A 341 18.36 -16.27 -0.71
N ARG A 342 18.08 -16.80 0.50
CA ARG A 342 19.08 -17.50 1.32
C ARG A 342 19.67 -18.70 0.59
N ALA A 343 18.86 -19.50 -0.11
CA ALA A 343 19.34 -20.61 -0.91
C ALA A 343 20.30 -20.15 -2.01
N GLN A 344 19.93 -19.10 -2.75
CA GLN A 344 20.78 -18.53 -3.81
C GLN A 344 22.11 -17.99 -3.25
N THR A 345 22.07 -17.28 -2.12
CA THR A 345 23.28 -16.76 -1.46
C THR A 345 24.18 -17.90 -0.98
N LEU A 346 23.63 -18.96 -0.38
CA LEU A 346 24.38 -20.12 0.11
C LEU A 346 25.00 -20.93 -1.05
N GLU A 347 24.28 -21.06 -2.17
CA GLU A 347 24.81 -21.69 -3.37
C GLU A 347 26.02 -20.91 -3.92
N ALA A 348 25.91 -19.58 -4.00
CA ALA A 348 27.01 -18.70 -4.41
C ALA A 348 28.22 -18.77 -3.46
N LEU A 349 27.99 -19.07 -2.18
CA LEU A 349 29.04 -19.34 -1.18
C LEU A 349 29.59 -20.78 -1.24
N GLY A 350 29.10 -21.64 -2.14
CA GLY A 350 29.50 -23.04 -2.26
C GLY A 350 28.89 -23.98 -1.19
N GLN A 351 27.94 -23.49 -0.39
CA GLN A 351 27.30 -24.25 0.70
C GLN A 351 26.07 -25.02 0.21
N ARG A 352 26.30 -25.98 -0.70
CA ARG A 352 25.25 -26.68 -1.45
C ARG A 352 24.18 -27.36 -0.59
N GLU A 353 24.57 -28.06 0.47
CA GLU A 353 23.63 -28.72 1.40
C GLU A 353 22.72 -27.70 2.13
N ALA A 354 23.29 -26.59 2.60
CA ALA A 354 22.53 -25.55 3.27
C ALA A 354 21.62 -24.78 2.29
N ALA A 355 22.06 -24.61 1.05
CA ALA A 355 21.26 -24.05 -0.03
C ALA A 355 20.04 -24.93 -0.32
N ARG A 356 20.24 -26.25 -0.47
CA ARG A 356 19.17 -27.24 -0.67
C ARG A 356 18.14 -27.22 0.47
N ALA A 357 18.60 -27.20 1.72
CA ALA A 357 17.72 -27.10 2.88
C ALA A 357 16.88 -25.81 2.88
N SER A 358 17.48 -24.68 2.51
CA SER A 358 16.77 -23.39 2.41
C SER A 358 15.75 -23.41 1.26
N LEU A 359 16.09 -24.02 0.12
CA LEU A 359 15.18 -24.11 -1.02
C LEU A 359 13.97 -25.03 -0.74
N LEU A 360 14.15 -26.09 0.07
CA LEU A 360 13.04 -26.90 0.58
C LEU A 360 12.10 -26.09 1.46
N ARG A 361 12.62 -25.23 2.35
CA ARG A 361 11.81 -24.30 3.16
C ARG A 361 11.07 -23.29 2.28
N ALA A 362 11.71 -22.76 1.24
CA ALA A 362 11.06 -21.88 0.28
C ALA A 362 9.88 -22.60 -0.41
N GLN A 363 10.04 -23.88 -0.78
CA GLN A 363 8.96 -24.67 -1.35
C GLN A 363 7.83 -24.97 -0.36
N GLU A 364 8.15 -25.26 0.91
CA GLU A 364 7.20 -25.48 1.99
C GLU A 364 6.30 -24.25 2.21
N HIS A 365 6.89 -23.05 2.22
CA HIS A 365 6.17 -21.80 2.46
C HIS A 365 5.51 -21.20 1.22
N ALA A 366 5.76 -21.73 0.02
CA ALA A 366 5.20 -21.19 -1.21
C ALA A 366 3.71 -21.54 -1.37
N THR A 367 2.85 -20.53 -1.30
CA THR A 367 1.40 -20.66 -1.44
C THR A 367 0.97 -21.13 -2.84
N PHE A 368 1.66 -20.68 -3.89
CA PHE A 368 1.26 -20.96 -5.28
C PHE A 368 1.95 -22.19 -5.85
N THR A 369 1.16 -23.03 -6.52
CA THR A 369 1.65 -24.22 -7.22
C THR A 369 2.69 -23.88 -8.31
N ALA A 370 2.56 -22.73 -8.97
CA ALA A 370 3.55 -22.29 -9.96
C ALA A 370 4.92 -22.03 -9.32
N ILE A 371 4.95 -21.32 -8.20
CA ILE A 371 6.18 -21.03 -7.42
C ILE A 371 6.78 -22.34 -6.87
N ARG A 372 5.96 -23.23 -6.31
CA ARG A 372 6.43 -24.55 -5.83
C ARG A 372 7.10 -25.38 -6.93
N LYS A 373 6.55 -25.34 -8.15
CA LYS A 373 7.14 -26.00 -9.34
C LYS A 373 8.44 -25.34 -9.79
N GLU A 374 8.58 -24.04 -9.63
CA GLU A 374 9.84 -23.35 -9.89
C GLU A 374 10.94 -23.80 -8.92
N TYR A 375 10.64 -23.82 -7.63
CA TYR A 375 11.59 -24.28 -6.62
C TYR A 375 11.94 -25.76 -6.76
N GLN A 376 10.98 -26.59 -7.17
CA GLN A 376 11.24 -28.01 -7.49
C GLN A 376 12.31 -28.17 -8.58
N ARG A 377 12.18 -27.45 -9.70
CA ARG A 377 13.17 -27.51 -10.80
C ARG A 377 14.56 -27.08 -10.36
N LYS A 378 14.65 -26.12 -9.42
CA LYS A 378 15.92 -25.67 -8.88
C LYS A 378 16.54 -26.68 -7.91
N LEU A 379 15.72 -27.40 -7.12
CA LEU A 379 16.21 -28.50 -6.28
C LEU A 379 16.86 -29.60 -7.13
N GLU A 380 16.26 -29.94 -8.28
CA GLU A 380 16.81 -30.93 -9.21
C GLU A 380 18.16 -30.53 -9.82
N THR A 381 18.48 -29.23 -9.87
CA THR A 381 19.80 -28.74 -10.32
C THR A 381 20.87 -28.73 -9.22
N LEU A 382 20.45 -28.84 -7.96
CA LEU A 382 21.33 -28.88 -6.78
C LEU A 382 21.66 -30.31 -6.33
N ASP A 383 21.04 -31.34 -6.92
CA ASP A 383 21.48 -32.74 -6.80
C ASP A 383 22.65 -33.01 -7.78
#